data_AF-A0A554LVK8-F1
#
_entry.id   AF-A0A554LVK8-F1
#
_cell.length_a   1.000
_cell.length_b   1.000
_cell.length_c   1.000
_cell.angle_alpha   90.00
_cell.angle_beta   90.00
_cell.angle_gamma   90.00
#
_symmetry.space_group_name_H-M   'P 1'
#
loop_
_entity.id
_entity.type
_entity.pdbx_description
1 polymer ?
#
loop_
_entity_poly.entity_id
_entity_poly.type
_entity_poly.pdbx_seq_one_letter_code
_entity_poly.pdbx_strand_id
1 'polypeptide(L)'
;MIDKIFKTYDIRGKYPKEINEAAVFDVAKALGRHFTSKNKAKKIVLGYDARLSSPSLYSSLIKGLRMSVPNSEIVLAGFMTTPMLYFLVNHFKASGGIMVTASHNPKDYNGLKVVGGKAVPLSGGEIYKIISNF
;
A
#
# COMPACT_ATOMS: atom_id res chain seq x y z
N MET A 1 15.42 9.12 7.87
CA MET A 1 14.45 10.14 7.37
C MET A 1 13.12 9.51 6.92
N ILE A 2 13.10 8.26 6.45
CA ILE A 2 11.87 7.52 6.14
C ILE A 2 11.23 6.87 7.39
N ASP A 3 12.01 6.69 8.43
CA ASP A 3 11.68 5.95 9.66
C ASP A 3 10.50 6.59 10.44
N LYS A 4 10.31 7.91 10.30
CA LYS A 4 9.29 8.67 11.04
C LYS A 4 7.85 8.47 10.54
N ILE A 5 7.65 7.97 9.32
CA ILE A 5 6.31 7.70 8.76
C ILE A 5 5.78 6.31 9.10
N PHE A 6 6.63 5.40 9.55
CA PHE A 6 6.21 4.09 10.04
C PHE A 6 5.64 4.24 11.45
N LYS A 7 4.32 4.22 11.55
CA LYS A 7 3.60 4.21 12.82
C LYS A 7 3.37 2.77 13.26
N THR A 8 2.89 2.59 14.49
CA THR A 8 2.65 1.26 15.06
C THR A 8 1.83 0.35 14.13
N TYR A 9 0.86 0.91 13.40
CA TYR A 9 -0.11 0.14 12.62
C TYR A 9 -0.02 0.31 11.10
N ASP A 10 0.65 1.36 10.59
CA ASP A 10 0.64 1.69 9.17
C ASP A 10 1.74 2.72 8.80
N ILE A 11 1.78 3.11 7.52
CA ILE A 11 2.58 4.24 7.06
C ILE A 11 1.69 5.48 7.05
N ARG A 12 2.06 6.55 7.77
CA ARG A 12 1.37 7.85 7.75
C ARG A 12 2.32 9.03 7.87
N GLY A 13 2.02 10.08 7.13
CA GLY A 13 2.72 11.36 7.21
C GLY A 13 1.94 12.50 6.57
N LYS A 14 2.41 13.72 6.77
CA LYS A 14 1.92 14.93 6.07
C LYS A 14 2.36 14.92 4.61
N TYR A 15 1.41 15.14 3.71
CA TYR A 15 1.69 15.30 2.28
C TYR A 15 2.00 16.76 1.93
N PRO A 16 2.97 17.07 1.05
CA PRO A 16 3.89 16.14 0.38
C PRO A 16 5.23 15.92 1.14
N LYS A 17 5.42 16.52 2.32
CA LYS A 17 6.74 16.58 2.97
C LYS A 17 7.23 15.22 3.51
N GLU A 18 6.34 14.48 4.16
CA GLU A 18 6.67 13.22 4.84
C GLU A 18 6.24 12.01 4.00
N ILE A 19 5.11 12.12 3.30
CA ILE A 19 4.66 11.14 2.31
C ILE A 19 4.41 11.84 0.97
N ASN A 20 4.96 11.28 -0.09
CA ASN A 20 4.85 11.79 -1.46
C ASN A 20 4.97 10.63 -2.46
N GLU A 21 4.90 10.96 -3.74
CA GLU A 21 4.94 10.04 -4.85
C GLU A 21 6.22 9.21 -4.83
N ALA A 22 7.38 9.82 -4.60
CA ALA A 22 8.66 9.12 -4.58
C ALA A 22 8.72 8.09 -3.44
N ALA A 23 8.33 8.49 -2.23
CA ALA A 23 8.27 7.58 -1.09
C ALA A 23 7.29 6.41 -1.33
N VAL A 24 6.10 6.70 -1.86
CA VAL A 24 5.10 5.65 -2.17
C VAL A 24 5.58 4.74 -3.28
N PHE A 25 6.28 5.25 -4.29
CA PHE A 25 6.88 4.45 -5.36
C PHE A 25 7.89 3.44 -4.80
N ASP A 26 8.76 3.86 -3.89
CA ASP A 26 9.77 2.99 -3.28
C ASP A 26 9.14 1.93 -2.38
N VAL A 27 8.19 2.32 -1.53
CA VAL A 27 7.40 1.39 -0.71
C VAL A 27 6.68 0.36 -1.59
N ALA A 28 6.08 0.80 -2.69
CA ALA A 28 5.36 -0.05 -3.63
C ALA A 28 6.26 -1.15 -4.23
N LYS A 29 7.51 -0.82 -4.59
CA LYS A 29 8.46 -1.82 -5.11
C LYS A 29 8.78 -2.91 -4.09
N ALA A 30 9.06 -2.51 -2.85
CA ALA A 30 9.40 -3.43 -1.77
C ALA A 30 8.21 -4.35 -1.42
N LEU A 31 7.01 -3.78 -1.29
CA LEU A 31 5.79 -4.54 -1.02
C LEU A 31 5.43 -5.49 -2.16
N GLY A 32 5.59 -5.06 -3.42
CA GLY A 32 5.38 -5.91 -4.60
C GLY A 32 6.22 -7.19 -4.52
N ARG A 33 7.54 -7.03 -4.37
CA ARG A 33 8.48 -8.16 -4.22
C ARG A 33 8.12 -9.05 -3.04
N HIS A 34 7.76 -8.45 -1.90
CA HIS A 34 7.34 -9.18 -0.72
C HIS A 34 6.13 -10.07 -1.00
N PHE A 35 5.04 -9.52 -1.56
CA PHE A 35 3.82 -10.26 -1.84
C PHE A 35 4.02 -11.41 -2.82
N THR A 36 4.97 -11.28 -3.76
CA THR A 36 5.25 -12.30 -4.78
C THR A 36 6.36 -13.28 -4.40
N SER A 37 7.15 -13.01 -3.37
CA SER A 37 8.32 -13.82 -3.01
C SER A 37 7.96 -15.23 -2.53
N LYS A 38 6.79 -15.40 -1.89
CA LYS A 38 6.39 -16.67 -1.24
C LYS A 38 5.07 -17.25 -1.78
N ASN A 39 4.32 -16.50 -2.58
CA ASN A 39 2.98 -16.91 -3.01
C ASN A 39 2.96 -17.33 -4.48
N LYS A 40 2.28 -18.45 -4.77
CA LYS A 40 1.94 -18.87 -6.14
C LYS A 40 0.96 -17.89 -6.80
N ALA A 41 0.05 -17.31 -6.00
CA ALA A 41 -0.83 -16.26 -6.44
C ALA A 41 -0.05 -14.95 -6.59
N LYS A 42 -0.21 -14.29 -7.74
CA LYS A 42 0.47 -13.04 -8.06
C LYS A 42 -0.54 -11.89 -8.17
N LYS A 43 -1.51 -11.84 -7.25
CA LYS A 43 -2.60 -10.87 -7.29
C LYS A 43 -2.49 -9.88 -6.14
N ILE A 44 -2.56 -8.59 -6.43
CA ILE A 44 -2.48 -7.50 -5.44
C ILE A 44 -3.64 -6.54 -5.69
N VAL A 45 -4.41 -6.23 -4.65
CA VAL A 45 -5.57 -5.32 -4.73
C VAL A 45 -5.18 -3.92 -4.26
N LEU A 46 -5.52 -2.89 -5.03
CA LEU A 46 -5.22 -1.50 -4.69
C LEU A 46 -6.49 -0.65 -4.64
N GLY A 47 -6.53 0.28 -3.69
CA GLY A 47 -7.53 1.35 -3.70
C GLY A 47 -7.08 2.58 -2.92
N TYR A 48 -7.94 3.59 -2.91
CA TYR A 48 -7.64 4.89 -2.31
C TYR A 48 -8.91 5.61 -1.80
N ASP A 49 -8.74 6.50 -0.82
CA ASP A 49 -9.84 7.27 -0.20
C ASP A 49 -10.07 8.66 -0.85
N ALA A 50 -10.93 9.47 -0.27
CA ALA A 50 -11.36 10.76 -0.87
C ALA A 50 -10.38 11.93 -0.67
N ARG A 51 -9.15 11.69 -0.19
CA ARG A 51 -8.19 12.79 0.02
C ARG A 51 -7.71 13.33 -1.32
N LEU A 52 -7.50 14.64 -1.40
CA LEU A 52 -7.02 15.29 -2.63
C LEU A 52 -5.65 14.76 -3.11
N SER A 53 -4.80 14.31 -2.18
CA SER A 53 -3.51 13.70 -2.51
C SER A 53 -3.59 12.21 -2.90
N SER A 54 -4.70 11.53 -2.61
CA SER A 54 -4.83 10.08 -2.81
C SER A 54 -4.70 9.63 -4.27
N PRO A 55 -5.30 10.31 -5.27
CA PRO A 55 -5.12 9.92 -6.68
C PRO A 55 -3.66 9.96 -7.15
N SER A 56 -2.89 10.96 -6.71
CA SER A 56 -1.47 11.10 -7.07
C SER A 56 -0.62 9.99 -6.46
N LEU A 57 -0.77 9.76 -5.16
CA LEU A 57 -0.09 8.67 -4.45
C LEU A 57 -0.49 7.30 -4.99
N TYR A 58 -1.76 7.09 -5.32
CA TYR A 58 -2.27 5.87 -5.94
C TYR A 58 -1.65 5.60 -7.31
N SER A 59 -1.51 6.64 -8.15
CA SER A 59 -0.79 6.52 -9.43
C SER A 59 0.67 6.10 -9.23
N SER A 60 1.35 6.68 -8.24
CA SER A 60 2.73 6.30 -7.91
C SER A 60 2.85 4.86 -7.38
N LEU A 61 1.89 4.44 -6.53
CA LEU A 61 1.77 3.08 -6.02
C LEU A 61 1.65 2.05 -7.15
N ILE A 62 0.78 2.33 -8.14
CA ILE A 62 0.61 1.47 -9.32
C ILE A 62 1.92 1.35 -10.10
N LYS A 63 2.61 2.48 -10.35
CA LYS A 63 3.87 2.50 -11.10
C LYS A 63 4.94 1.66 -10.42
N GLY A 64 5.13 1.83 -9.11
CA GLY A 64 6.13 1.07 -8.35
C GLY A 64 5.83 -0.44 -8.31
N LEU A 65 4.56 -0.82 -8.18
CA LEU A 65 4.15 -2.22 -8.24
C LEU A 65 4.37 -2.83 -9.63
N ARG A 66 3.89 -2.18 -10.70
CA ARG A 66 4.06 -2.68 -12.07
C ARG A 66 5.53 -2.83 -12.45
N MET A 67 6.40 -1.93 -11.99
CA MET A 67 7.84 -2.02 -12.25
C MET A 67 8.50 -3.16 -11.47
N SER A 68 8.11 -3.39 -10.22
CA SER A 68 8.74 -4.41 -9.37
C SER A 68 8.25 -5.82 -9.65
N VAL A 69 7.01 -5.99 -10.10
CA VAL A 69 6.37 -7.29 -10.30
C VAL A 69 5.57 -7.33 -11.61
N PRO A 70 6.22 -7.18 -12.79
CA PRO A 70 5.53 -7.04 -14.08
C PRO A 70 4.65 -8.23 -14.47
N ASN A 71 4.91 -9.41 -13.90
CA ASN A 71 4.17 -10.65 -14.16
C ASN A 71 3.03 -10.89 -13.14
N SER A 72 2.67 -9.89 -12.34
CA SER A 72 1.61 -9.96 -11.34
C SER A 72 0.36 -9.24 -11.80
N GLU A 73 -0.79 -9.81 -11.49
CA GLU A 73 -2.08 -9.18 -11.69
C GLU A 73 -2.31 -8.11 -10.61
N ILE A 74 -2.49 -6.86 -11.05
CA ILE A 74 -2.80 -5.75 -10.16
C ILE A 74 -4.28 -5.38 -10.34
N VAL A 75 -5.08 -5.63 -9.31
CA VAL A 75 -6.51 -5.29 -9.28
C VAL A 75 -6.65 -3.83 -8.87
N LEU A 76 -7.01 -2.99 -9.83
CA LEU A 76 -7.21 -1.55 -9.62
C LEU A 76 -8.66 -1.26 -9.21
N ALA A 77 -8.99 -1.47 -7.93
CA ALA A 77 -10.34 -1.20 -7.42
C ALA A 77 -10.64 0.31 -7.32
N GLY A 78 -9.60 1.16 -7.26
CA GLY A 78 -9.75 2.61 -7.34
C GLY A 78 -10.34 3.23 -6.08
N PHE A 79 -11.30 4.14 -6.25
CA PHE A 79 -11.91 4.87 -5.14
C PHE A 79 -12.82 3.96 -4.32
N MET A 80 -12.45 3.68 -3.07
CA MET A 80 -13.18 2.74 -2.22
C MET A 80 -12.95 2.96 -0.72
N THR A 81 -13.60 2.15 0.11
CA THR A 81 -13.38 2.16 1.56
C THR A 81 -12.35 1.10 1.98
N THR A 82 -11.73 1.26 3.16
CA THR A 82 -10.81 0.24 3.70
C THR A 82 -11.47 -1.14 3.86
N PRO A 83 -12.72 -1.28 4.37
CA PRO A 83 -13.38 -2.58 4.44
C PRO A 83 -13.55 -3.26 3.07
N MET A 84 -13.80 -2.49 2.01
CA MET A 84 -13.86 -3.04 0.64
C MET A 84 -12.52 -3.64 0.21
N LEU A 85 -11.39 -3.00 0.55
CA LEU A 85 -10.06 -3.62 0.31
C LEU A 85 -9.97 -5.00 0.96
N TYR A 86 -10.35 -5.11 2.24
CA TYR A 86 -10.24 -6.36 2.98
C TYR A 86 -11.14 -7.45 2.40
N PHE A 87 -12.37 -7.08 2.03
CA PHE A 87 -13.28 -7.96 1.32
C PHE A 87 -12.69 -8.44 -0.01
N LEU A 88 -12.19 -7.53 -0.84
CA LEU A 88 -11.66 -7.87 -2.17
C LEU A 88 -10.40 -8.73 -2.09
N VAL A 89 -9.51 -8.49 -1.11
CA VAL A 89 -8.33 -9.34 -0.88
C VAL A 89 -8.75 -10.78 -0.59
N ASN A 90 -9.77 -10.99 0.24
CA ASN A 90 -10.30 -12.31 0.53
C ASN A 90 -11.04 -12.92 -0.67
N HIS A 91 -11.92 -12.14 -1.31
CA HIS A 91 -12.71 -12.56 -2.46
C HIS A 91 -11.83 -13.07 -3.60
N PHE A 92 -10.78 -12.32 -3.94
CA PHE A 92 -9.86 -12.69 -5.01
C PHE A 92 -8.75 -13.65 -4.57
N LYS A 93 -8.72 -14.07 -3.30
CA LYS A 93 -7.61 -14.84 -2.70
C LYS A 93 -6.26 -14.20 -3.03
N ALA A 94 -6.20 -12.88 -2.96
CA ALA A 94 -5.03 -12.09 -3.31
C ALA A 94 -3.89 -12.30 -2.30
N SER A 95 -2.66 -12.07 -2.75
CA SER A 95 -1.46 -12.16 -1.91
C SER A 95 -1.35 -10.99 -0.93
N GLY A 96 -2.07 -9.90 -1.21
CA GLY A 96 -2.19 -8.75 -0.34
C GLY A 96 -2.98 -7.63 -0.99
N GLY A 97 -3.09 -6.53 -0.26
CA GLY A 97 -3.70 -5.31 -0.76
C GLY A 97 -3.21 -4.07 -0.04
N ILE A 98 -3.31 -2.93 -0.73
CA ILE A 98 -2.82 -1.64 -0.26
C ILE A 98 -3.92 -0.59 -0.44
N MET A 99 -4.23 0.11 0.65
CA MET A 99 -5.18 1.23 0.67
C MET A 99 -4.41 2.54 0.90
N VAL A 100 -4.51 3.48 -0.05
CA VAL A 100 -4.02 4.84 0.14
C VAL A 100 -5.04 5.61 0.99
N THR A 101 -4.68 5.89 2.24
CA THR A 101 -5.54 6.60 3.20
C THR A 101 -4.76 6.99 4.45
N ALA A 102 -5.17 8.09 5.10
CA ALA A 102 -4.83 8.34 6.50
C ALA A 102 -6.05 8.25 7.45
N SER A 103 -7.10 7.53 7.03
CA SER A 103 -8.29 7.26 7.83
C SER A 103 -8.94 8.56 8.34
N HIS A 104 -8.94 8.79 9.67
CA HIS A 104 -9.52 9.96 10.31
C HIS A 104 -8.55 11.14 10.50
N ASN A 105 -7.28 11.02 10.08
CA ASN A 105 -6.32 12.11 10.26
C ASN A 105 -6.76 13.37 9.49
N PRO A 106 -6.27 14.56 9.90
CA PRO A 106 -6.50 15.81 9.19
C PRO A 106 -6.19 15.71 7.68
N LYS A 107 -6.79 16.61 6.90
CA LYS A 107 -6.79 16.55 5.42
C LYS A 107 -5.38 16.57 4.79
N ASP A 108 -4.41 17.17 5.48
CA ASP A 108 -3.01 17.28 5.05
C ASP A 108 -2.21 15.99 5.27
N TYR A 109 -2.77 14.97 5.92
CA TYR A 109 -2.15 13.66 6.06
C TYR A 109 -2.55 12.72 4.92
N ASN A 110 -1.65 11.80 4.59
CA ASN A 110 -2.00 10.59 3.85
C ASN A 110 -1.12 9.41 4.33
N GLY A 111 -1.34 8.23 3.76
CA GLY A 111 -0.72 7.01 4.25
C GLY A 111 -1.03 5.79 3.41
N LEU A 112 -0.52 4.65 3.86
CA LEU A 112 -0.77 3.34 3.28
C LEU A 112 -1.16 2.37 4.41
N LYS A 113 -2.38 1.81 4.34
CA LYS A 113 -2.73 0.60 5.08
C LYS A 113 -2.43 -0.60 4.20
N VAL A 114 -1.74 -1.60 4.75
CA VAL A 114 -1.27 -2.77 4.01
C VAL A 114 -1.83 -4.03 4.67
N VAL A 115 -2.36 -4.94 3.85
CA VAL A 115 -2.76 -6.28 4.27
C VAL A 115 -2.09 -7.34 3.41
N GLY A 116 -1.74 -8.47 4.02
CA GLY A 116 -1.28 -9.66 3.32
C GLY A 116 -2.45 -10.56 2.89
N GLY A 117 -2.13 -11.80 2.52
CA GLY A 117 -3.11 -12.81 2.21
C GLY A 117 -4.09 -13.04 3.37
N LYS A 118 -5.32 -13.46 3.04
CA LYS A 118 -6.45 -13.55 3.99
C LYS A 118 -6.81 -12.21 4.66
N ALA A 119 -6.39 -11.09 4.06
CA ALA A 119 -6.56 -9.73 4.57
C ALA A 119 -5.97 -9.48 5.97
N VAL A 120 -4.92 -10.21 6.34
CA VAL A 120 -4.21 -9.99 7.62
C VAL A 120 -3.46 -8.65 7.58
N PRO A 121 -3.72 -7.70 8.49
CA PRO A 121 -3.02 -6.42 8.53
C PRO A 121 -1.52 -6.58 8.81
N LEU A 122 -0.70 -5.78 8.12
CA LEU A 122 0.72 -5.63 8.44
C LEU A 122 0.91 -4.35 9.25
N SER A 123 1.63 -4.45 10.36
CA SER A 123 2.06 -3.32 11.17
C SER A 123 3.11 -2.48 10.45
N GLY A 124 3.28 -1.21 10.85
CA GLY A 124 4.34 -0.37 10.27
C GLY A 124 5.74 -0.92 10.53
N GLY A 125 5.95 -1.63 11.65
CA GLY A 125 7.23 -2.30 11.93
C GLY A 125 7.52 -3.46 10.97
N GLU A 126 6.51 -4.25 10.60
CA GLU A 126 6.66 -5.29 9.57
C GLU A 126 6.94 -4.68 8.20
N ILE A 127 6.22 -3.61 7.85
CA ILE A 127 6.43 -2.91 6.56
C ILE A 127 7.83 -2.29 6.51
N TYR A 128 8.32 -1.70 7.61
CA TYR A 128 9.68 -1.17 7.69
C TYR A 128 10.72 -2.27 7.44
N LYS A 129 10.59 -3.42 8.11
CA LYS A 129 11.47 -4.58 7.88
C LYS A 129 11.43 -5.06 6.44
N ILE A 130 10.27 -5.05 5.78
CA ILE A 130 10.16 -5.41 4.36
C ILE A 130 10.99 -4.45 3.52
N ILE A 131 10.84 -3.14 3.74
CA ILE A 131 11.53 -2.12 2.95
C ILE A 131 13.04 -2.12 3.21
N SER A 132 13.49 -2.31 4.44
CA SER A 132 14.92 -2.34 4.79
C SER A 132 15.69 -3.54 4.23
N ASN A 133 14.99 -4.57 3.77
CA ASN A 133 15.60 -5.77 3.17
C ASN A 133 15.73 -5.69 1.63
N PHE A 134 15.39 -4.55 1.01
CA PHE A 134 15.42 -4.31 -0.43
C PHE A 134 16.08 -2.98 -0.78
#